data_AF-A0A8J5G0X6-F1
#
_entry.id   AF-A0A8J5G0X6-F1
#
_cell.length_a   1.000
_cell.length_b   1.000
_cell.length_c   1.000
_cell.angle_alpha   90.00
_cell.angle_beta   90.00
_cell.angle_gamma   90.00
#
_symmetry.space_group_name_H-M   'P 1'
#
loop_
_entity.id
_entity.type
_entity.pdbx_description
1 polymer ?
#
loop_
_entity_poly.entity_id
_entity_poly.type
_entity_poly.pdbx_seq_one_letter_code
_entity_poly.pdbx_strand_id
1 'polypeptide(L)'
;MIQRTTPGMNGVAKHHGHGGAVTVAMMAAIDEIGNFKVRCENQIRGLLSLYEASYIEKEGETVLKEAMDFATEQLKEFMEEGSVPEAGGLRDQVAHALQLPLNWRLERVQHRWFIEAFRGDDTINPLLLEFAKLDFNMI
;
A
#
# COMPACT_ATOMS: atom_id res chain seq x y z
N MET A 1 -18.11 24.18 -59.08
CA MET A 1 -17.43 22.87 -58.97
C MET A 1 -16.81 22.80 -57.58
N ILE A 2 -17.34 21.89 -56.74
CA ILE A 2 -16.65 21.06 -55.71
C ILE A 2 -15.72 21.83 -54.72
N GLN A 3 -16.19 22.27 -53.55
CA GLN A 3 -16.20 21.59 -52.22
C GLN A 3 -14.85 21.07 -51.67
N ARG A 4 -14.63 21.34 -50.36
CA ARG A 4 -14.12 20.46 -49.26
C ARG A 4 -13.05 21.17 -48.38
N THR A 5 -13.45 21.78 -47.25
CA THR A 5 -13.50 21.23 -45.86
C THR A 5 -12.15 21.16 -45.15
N THR A 6 -11.99 21.98 -44.09
CA THR A 6 -11.08 21.77 -42.94
C THR A 6 -11.51 20.54 -42.13
N PRO A 7 -10.61 19.81 -41.44
CA PRO A 7 -10.42 20.06 -40.00
C PRO A 7 -8.97 19.80 -39.55
N GLY A 8 -8.39 20.54 -38.61
CA GLY A 8 -8.73 20.50 -37.20
C GLY A 8 -7.46 20.11 -36.44
N MET A 9 -6.79 21.09 -35.83
CA MET A 9 -5.66 20.87 -34.93
C MET A 9 -6.21 20.28 -33.62
N ASN A 10 -6.50 18.97 -33.64
CA ASN A 10 -6.79 18.19 -32.46
C ASN A 10 -5.49 17.52 -32.00
N GLY A 11 -4.59 18.34 -31.46
CA GLY A 11 -3.44 17.85 -30.71
C GLY A 11 -3.90 17.58 -29.28
N VAL A 12 -4.58 16.46 -29.07
CA VAL A 12 -4.89 15.91 -27.75
C VAL A 12 -3.57 15.86 -26.98
N ALA A 13 -3.47 16.67 -25.92
CA ALA A 13 -2.37 16.61 -24.98
C ALA A 13 -2.31 15.17 -24.47
N LYS A 14 -1.18 14.50 -24.73
CA LYS A 14 -0.87 13.16 -24.25
C LYS A 14 -1.20 13.10 -22.76
N HIS A 15 -2.20 12.30 -22.38
CA HIS A 15 -2.34 11.85 -21.01
C HIS A 15 -1.04 11.11 -20.67
N HIS A 16 -0.21 11.72 -19.84
CA HIS A 16 1.13 11.22 -19.53
C HIS A 16 1.00 9.87 -18.82
N GLY A 17 1.53 8.83 -19.46
CA GLY A 17 1.51 7.44 -19.01
C GLY A 17 2.31 7.22 -17.73
N HIS A 18 1.66 7.39 -16.59
CA HIS A 18 2.16 6.91 -15.30
C HIS A 18 1.80 5.44 -15.04
N GLY A 19 0.79 4.88 -15.72
CA GLY A 19 0.34 3.49 -15.49
C GLY A 19 1.41 2.45 -15.82
N GLY A 20 2.13 2.60 -16.94
CA GLY A 20 3.14 1.61 -17.37
C GLY A 20 4.37 1.53 -16.46
N ALA A 21 4.73 2.61 -15.77
CA ALA A 21 5.85 2.59 -14.83
C ALA A 21 5.45 1.94 -13.50
N VAL A 22 4.21 2.18 -13.04
CA VAL A 22 3.67 1.59 -11.80
C VAL A 22 3.53 0.08 -11.96
N THR A 23 3.00 -0.40 -13.08
CA THR A 23 2.85 -1.85 -13.33
C THR A 23 4.18 -2.58 -13.37
N VAL A 24 5.21 -2.00 -14.01
CA VAL A 24 6.56 -2.57 -14.06
C VAL A 24 7.21 -2.60 -12.67
N ALA A 25 7.05 -1.54 -11.88
CA ALA A 25 7.55 -1.50 -10.50
C ALA A 25 6.86 -2.54 -9.61
N MET A 26 5.54 -2.73 -9.77
CA MET A 26 4.76 -3.73 -9.02
C MET A 26 5.21 -5.15 -9.34
N MET A 27 5.40 -5.48 -10.62
CA MET A 27 5.91 -6.79 -11.05
C MET A 27 7.30 -7.08 -10.49
N ALA A 28 8.22 -6.10 -10.58
CA ALA A 28 9.56 -6.25 -10.03
C ALA A 28 9.55 -6.49 -8.51
N ALA A 29 8.64 -5.82 -7.78
CA ALA A 29 8.48 -6.04 -6.35
C ALA A 29 7.95 -7.45 -6.02
N ILE A 30 7.00 -7.97 -6.79
CA ILE A 30 6.51 -9.35 -6.63
C ILE A 30 7.63 -10.36 -6.86
N ASP A 31 8.39 -10.21 -7.95
CA ASP A 31 9.50 -11.09 -8.30
C ASP A 31 10.61 -11.08 -7.23
N GLU A 32 10.96 -9.88 -6.73
CA GLU A 32 11.97 -9.72 -5.69
C GLU A 32 11.51 -10.41 -4.40
N ILE A 33 10.29 -10.15 -3.94
CA ILE A 33 9.75 -10.73 -2.69
C ILE A 33 9.56 -12.24 -2.81
N GLY A 34 9.06 -12.74 -3.94
CA GLY A 34 8.79 -14.16 -4.17
C GLY A 34 10.04 -15.05 -4.22
N ASN A 35 11.23 -14.48 -4.42
CA ASN A 35 12.47 -15.24 -4.54
C ASN A 35 13.15 -15.55 -3.19
N PHE A 36 12.64 -15.04 -2.07
CA PHE A 36 13.26 -15.24 -0.76
C PHE A 36 12.74 -16.50 -0.05
N LYS A 37 13.68 -17.37 0.35
CA LYS A 37 13.38 -18.62 1.08
C LYS A 37 13.16 -18.47 2.59
N VAL A 38 13.54 -17.34 3.18
CA VAL A 38 13.44 -17.09 4.62
C VAL A 38 12.81 -15.72 4.81
N ARG A 39 11.75 -15.67 5.64
CA ARG A 39 11.01 -14.45 5.97
C ARG A 39 11.73 -13.65 7.07
N CYS A 40 11.96 -12.37 6.80
CA CYS A 40 12.46 -11.39 7.77
C CYS A 40 11.50 -10.20 7.89
N GLU A 41 11.63 -9.43 8.98
CA GLU A 41 10.77 -8.29 9.31
C GLU A 41 10.61 -7.28 8.15
N ASN A 42 11.71 -6.98 7.45
CA ASN A 42 11.70 -6.05 6.31
C ASN A 42 10.90 -6.58 5.12
N GLN A 43 10.89 -7.89 4.89
CA GLN A 43 10.08 -8.47 3.81
C GLN A 43 8.60 -8.42 4.14
N ILE A 44 8.22 -8.65 5.40
CA ILE A 44 6.82 -8.51 5.82
C ILE A 44 6.36 -7.06 5.70
N ARG A 45 7.21 -6.09 6.04
CA ARG A 45 6.94 -4.66 5.77
C ARG A 45 6.82 -4.35 4.29
N GLY A 46 7.64 -4.99 3.45
CA GLY A 46 7.54 -4.90 1.99
C GLY A 46 6.21 -5.45 1.48
N LEU A 47 5.79 -6.62 1.97
CA LEU A 47 4.49 -7.24 1.65
C LEU A 47 3.31 -6.39 2.10
N LEU A 48 3.37 -5.80 3.30
CA LEU A 48 2.39 -4.83 3.78
C LEU A 48 2.29 -3.62 2.84
N SER A 49 3.43 -3.07 2.44
CA SER A 49 3.47 -1.93 1.52
C SER A 49 2.89 -2.28 0.15
N LEU A 50 3.20 -3.47 -0.37
CA LEU A 50 2.67 -3.99 -1.63
C LEU A 50 1.15 -4.21 -1.54
N TYR A 51 0.68 -4.82 -0.44
CA TYR A 51 -0.74 -5.01 -0.16
C TYR A 51 -1.47 -3.67 -0.20
N GLU A 52 -1.03 -2.68 0.56
CA GLU A 52 -1.68 -1.36 0.62
C GLU A 52 -1.66 -0.61 -0.72
N ALA A 53 -0.54 -0.68 -1.45
CA ALA A 53 -0.42 -0.08 -2.77
C ALA A 53 -1.34 -0.72 -3.80
N SER A 54 -1.62 -2.03 -3.67
CA SER A 54 -2.50 -2.76 -4.60
C SER A 54 -3.95 -2.27 -4.57
N TYR A 55 -4.37 -1.62 -3.47
CA TYR A 55 -5.71 -1.03 -3.33
C TYR A 55 -5.79 0.43 -3.82
N ILE A 56 -4.71 1.01 -4.35
CA ILE A 56 -4.74 2.32 -5.01
C ILE A 56 -5.27 2.10 -6.43
N GLU A 57 -6.56 1.83 -6.55
CA GLU A 57 -7.15 1.35 -7.79
C GLU A 57 -7.28 2.47 -8.84
N LYS A 58 -6.87 2.15 -10.07
CA LYS A 58 -7.52 2.65 -11.29
C LYS A 58 -8.10 1.43 -12.00
N GLU A 59 -9.38 1.53 -12.35
CA GLU A 59 -10.16 0.47 -12.98
C GLU A 59 -9.41 -0.13 -14.20
N GLY A 60 -9.19 -1.46 -14.22
CA GLY A 60 -8.69 -2.20 -15.39
C GLY A 60 -7.25 -2.74 -15.34
N GLU A 61 -6.50 -2.61 -14.24
CA GLU A 61 -5.12 -3.11 -14.14
C GLU A 61 -5.06 -4.52 -13.49
N THR A 62 -4.84 -5.56 -14.31
CA THR A 62 -4.72 -6.96 -13.85
C THR A 62 -3.55 -7.17 -12.88
N VAL A 63 -2.51 -6.37 -13.01
CA VAL A 63 -1.27 -6.43 -12.19
C VAL A 63 -1.53 -6.07 -10.73
N LEU A 64 -2.41 -5.09 -10.46
CA LEU A 64 -2.76 -4.71 -9.08
C LEU A 64 -3.50 -5.85 -8.39
N LYS A 65 -4.38 -6.54 -9.13
CA LYS A 65 -5.10 -7.72 -8.61
C LYS A 65 -4.14 -8.86 -8.29
N GLU A 66 -3.19 -9.17 -9.17
CA GLU A 66 -2.16 -10.20 -8.94
C GLU A 66 -1.29 -9.84 -7.72
N ALA A 67 -0.88 -8.58 -7.61
CA ALA A 67 -0.13 -8.09 -6.45
C ALA A 67 -0.92 -8.21 -5.14
N MET A 68 -2.21 -7.87 -5.17
CA MET A 68 -3.12 -7.98 -4.04
C MET A 68 -3.27 -9.44 -3.59
N ASP A 69 -3.56 -10.34 -4.53
CA ASP A 69 -3.77 -11.76 -4.24
C ASP A 69 -2.48 -12.39 -3.69
N PHE A 70 -1.32 -12.10 -4.31
CA PHE A 70 0.00 -12.54 -3.83
C PHE A 70 0.32 -12.02 -2.43
N ALA A 71 0.22 -10.70 -2.20
CA ALA A 71 0.55 -10.10 -0.91
C ALA A 71 -0.40 -10.62 0.20
N THR A 72 -1.68 -10.80 -0.12
CA THR A 72 -2.68 -11.35 0.82
C THR A 72 -2.31 -12.76 1.27
N GLU A 73 -1.94 -13.64 0.32
CA GLU A 73 -1.56 -15.02 0.63
C GLU A 73 -0.31 -15.06 1.52
N GLN A 74 0.72 -14.30 1.15
CA GLN A 74 1.97 -14.24 1.90
C GLN A 74 1.79 -13.69 3.32
N LEU A 75 0.98 -12.64 3.49
CA LEU A 75 0.69 -12.05 4.80
C LEU A 75 -0.13 -13.00 5.69
N LYS A 76 -1.08 -13.76 5.13
CA LYS A 76 -1.82 -14.79 5.88
C LYS A 76 -0.93 -15.92 6.35
N GLU A 77 -0.07 -16.43 5.48
CA GLU A 77 0.89 -17.46 5.83
C GLU A 77 1.83 -16.98 6.96
N PHE A 78 2.26 -15.71 6.92
CA PHE A 78 3.07 -15.12 8.00
C PHE A 78 2.32 -15.08 9.34
N MET A 79 1.01 -14.84 9.34
CA MET A 79 0.19 -14.87 10.55
C MET A 79 0.09 -16.29 11.13
N GLU A 80 0.10 -17.31 10.28
CA GLU A 80 0.09 -18.73 10.67
C GLU A 80 1.48 -19.22 11.14
N GLU A 81 2.56 -18.76 10.51
CA GLU A 81 3.94 -19.03 10.90
C GLU A 81 4.30 -18.25 12.19
N GLY A 82 4.05 -18.85 13.35
CA GLY A 82 4.37 -18.28 14.68
C GLY A 82 5.86 -18.06 14.98
N SER A 83 6.74 -17.98 13.98
CA SER A 83 8.20 -18.04 14.13
C SER A 83 8.93 -16.69 14.09
N VAL A 84 8.28 -15.62 13.64
CA VAL A 84 8.94 -14.31 13.55
C VAL A 84 8.83 -13.57 14.90
N PRO A 85 9.95 -13.06 15.45
CA PRO A 85 9.94 -12.29 16.70
C PRO A 85 8.98 -11.10 16.64
N GLU A 86 8.28 -10.87 17.76
CA GLU A 86 7.29 -9.81 17.98
C GLU A 86 7.94 -8.41 18.12
N ALA A 87 8.85 -8.05 17.22
CA ALA A 87 9.45 -6.73 17.21
C ALA A 87 8.45 -5.70 16.63
N GLY A 88 8.18 -4.62 17.38
CA GLY A 88 7.48 -3.43 16.88
C GLY A 88 6.01 -3.62 16.47
N GLY A 89 5.30 -4.58 17.07
CA GLY A 89 3.86 -4.79 16.82
C GLY A 89 3.53 -5.19 15.37
N LEU A 90 4.50 -5.70 14.61
CA LEU A 90 4.34 -6.01 13.19
C LEU A 90 3.14 -6.93 12.89
N ARG A 91 2.91 -7.94 13.75
CA ARG A 91 1.74 -8.83 13.61
C ARG A 91 0.41 -8.09 13.77
N ASP A 92 0.33 -7.11 14.66
CA ASP A 92 -0.87 -6.28 14.80
C ASP A 92 -1.08 -5.40 13.57
N GLN A 93 0.00 -4.90 12.96
CA GLN A 93 -0.08 -4.15 11.71
C GLN A 93 -0.60 -5.03 10.57
N VAL A 94 -0.11 -6.27 10.44
CA VAL A 94 -0.60 -7.25 9.45
C VAL A 94 -2.05 -7.64 9.70
N ALA A 95 -2.40 -7.98 10.93
CA ALA A 95 -3.76 -8.33 11.31
C ALA A 95 -4.73 -7.18 11.01
N HIS A 96 -4.31 -5.96 11.31
CA HIS A 96 -5.09 -4.77 11.00
C HIS A 96 -5.27 -4.65 9.48
N ALA A 97 -4.18 -4.58 8.70
CA ALA A 97 -4.22 -4.41 7.24
C ALA A 97 -5.17 -5.42 6.56
N LEU A 98 -5.08 -6.71 6.94
CA LEU A 98 -5.92 -7.77 6.38
C LEU A 98 -7.42 -7.65 6.71
N GLN A 99 -7.83 -6.87 7.71
CA GLN A 99 -9.25 -6.61 7.98
C GLN A 99 -9.86 -5.65 6.97
N LEU A 100 -9.11 -4.61 6.60
CA LEU A 100 -9.50 -3.59 5.64
C LEU A 100 -8.25 -2.81 5.22
N PRO A 101 -7.95 -2.62 3.93
CA PRO A 101 -6.80 -1.82 3.50
C PRO A 101 -6.89 -0.36 3.95
N LEU A 102 -5.74 0.29 4.17
CA LEU A 102 -5.62 1.70 4.57
C LEU A 102 -6.45 2.63 3.69
N ASN A 103 -6.42 2.43 2.38
CA ASN A 103 -7.11 3.32 1.43
C ASN A 103 -8.64 3.28 1.55
N TRP A 104 -9.19 2.27 2.23
CA TRP A 104 -10.64 2.11 2.40
C TRP A 104 -11.11 2.47 3.81
N ARG A 105 -10.19 2.88 4.69
CA ARG A 105 -10.51 3.23 6.08
C ARG A 105 -10.91 4.68 6.23
N LEU A 106 -11.84 4.92 7.17
CA LEU A 106 -12.14 6.26 7.65
C LEU A 106 -10.89 6.85 8.32
N GLU A 107 -10.48 8.03 7.87
CA GLU A 107 -9.26 8.71 8.32
C GLU A 107 -9.18 8.82 9.84
N ARG A 108 -10.25 9.25 10.53
CA ARG A 108 -10.25 9.36 12.01
C ARG A 108 -10.04 8.02 12.72
N VAL A 109 -10.61 6.93 12.21
CA VAL A 109 -10.45 5.60 12.79
C VAL A 109 -9.01 5.12 12.61
N GLN A 110 -8.46 5.34 11.41
CA GLN A 110 -7.08 5.00 11.11
C GLN A 110 -6.10 5.81 11.96
N HIS A 111 -6.34 7.10 12.14
CA HIS A 111 -5.49 7.98 12.93
C HIS A 111 -5.46 7.57 14.41
N ARG A 112 -6.62 7.23 14.99
CA ARG A 112 -6.70 6.70 16.36
C ARG A 112 -5.92 5.41 16.52
N TRP A 113 -6.09 4.47 15.58
CA TRP A 113 -5.37 3.20 15.63
C TRP A 113 -3.85 3.42 15.56
N PHE A 114 -3.38 4.32 14.70
CA PHE A 114 -1.96 4.65 14.59
C PHE A 114 -1.39 5.17 15.92
N ILE A 115 -2.08 6.11 16.58
CA ILE A 115 -1.67 6.62 17.88
C ILE A 115 -1.53 5.51 18.93
N GLU A 116 -2.45 4.54 18.94
CA GLU A 116 -2.41 3.43 19.90
C GLU A 116 -1.31 2.42 19.55
N ALA A 117 -1.19 2.04 18.27
CA ALA A 117 -0.23 1.04 17.80
C ALA A 117 1.22 1.46 18.06
N PHE A 118 1.51 2.75 17.96
CA PHE A 118 2.86 3.29 18.10
C PHE A 118 3.13 3.98 19.45
N ARG A 119 2.22 3.85 20.43
CA ARG A 119 2.33 4.55 21.72
C ARG A 119 3.63 4.23 22.49
N GLY A 120 4.15 3.01 22.34
CA GLY A 120 5.36 2.53 23.01
C GLY A 120 6.44 2.05 22.05
N ASP A 121 6.39 2.49 20.79
CA ASP A 121 7.40 2.13 19.79
C ASP A 121 8.57 3.12 19.85
N ASP A 122 9.73 2.64 20.32
CA ASP A 122 10.96 3.43 20.47
C ASP A 122 11.56 3.88 19.13
N THR A 123 11.08 3.35 18.00
CA THR A 123 11.54 3.73 16.66
C THR A 123 10.84 4.98 16.12
N ILE A 124 9.70 5.36 16.70
CA ILE A 124 8.90 6.51 16.28
C ILE A 124 9.47 7.80 16.89
N ASN A 125 9.52 8.87 16.09
CA ASN A 125 9.86 10.19 16.60
C ASN A 125 8.76 10.65 17.60
N PRO A 126 9.09 10.86 18.89
CA PRO A 126 8.10 11.19 19.91
C PRO A 126 7.36 12.50 19.62
N LEU A 127 7.98 13.46 18.93
CA LEU A 127 7.32 14.71 18.53
C LEU A 127 6.21 14.47 17.50
N LEU A 128 6.39 13.51 16.58
CA LEU A 128 5.36 13.15 15.61
C LEU A 128 4.18 12.45 16.27
N LEU A 129 4.45 11.59 17.27
CA LEU A 129 3.40 10.92 18.03
C LEU A 129 2.60 11.91 18.88
N GLU A 130 3.25 12.86 19.54
CA GLU A 130 2.56 13.94 20.28
C GLU A 130 1.73 14.84 19.35
N PHE A 131 2.26 15.17 18.17
CA PHE A 131 1.52 15.92 17.17
C PHE A 131 0.24 15.19 16.73
N ALA A 132 0.33 13.90 16.41
CA ALA A 132 -0.83 13.08 16.04
C ALA A 132 -1.89 13.04 17.15
N LYS A 133 -1.49 12.92 18.41
CA LYS A 133 -2.41 12.98 19.56
C LYS A 133 -3.15 14.32 19.66
N LEU A 134 -2.44 15.42 19.47
CA LEU A 134 -3.03 16.76 19.53
C LEU A 134 -4.03 16.98 18.39
N ASP A 135 -3.65 16.61 17.16
CA ASP A 135 -4.50 16.72 15.97
C ASP A 135 -5.81 15.91 16.14
N PHE A 136 -5.70 14.66 16.61
CA PHE A 136 -6.87 13.83 16.87
C PHE A 136 -7.86 14.44 17.87
N ASN A 137 -7.35 15.13 18.90
CA ASN A 137 -8.13 15.74 19.97
C ASN A 137 -8.66 17.15 19.63
N MET A 138 -8.22 17.75 18.51
CA MET A 138 -8.62 19.12 18.13
C MET A 138 -10.02 19.19 17.47
N ILE A 139 -10.63 18.03 17.13
CA ILE A 139 -11.95 17.91 16.49
C ILE A 139 -13.00 17.32 17.42
#